data_AF-A0A4R8T1A8-F1
#
_entry.id   AF-A0A4R8T1A8-F1
#
_cell.length_a   1.000
_cell.length_b   1.000
_cell.length_c   1.000
_cell.angle_alpha   90.00
_cell.angle_beta   90.00
_cell.angle_gamma   90.00
#
_symmetry.space_group_name_H-M   'P 1'
#
loop_
_entity.id
_entity.type
_entity.pdbx_description
1 polymer ?
#
loop_
_entity_poly.entity_id
_entity_poly.type
_entity_poly.pdbx_seq_one_letter_code
_entity_poly.pdbx_strand_id
1 'polypeptide(L)'
;MVVGGVLLNAYVVYEMRWAQVPSAPRRLIMNKTFVMAIIIESFYMLAGNIRGLYWSSYVYIAKPWSSQEWVYYNNTLTLALCIVGLFVKIIGMGIMLDGPRATISTAPMVLYLILIDCGGAFSVVGSRAASQTSVPHQDVALAIALLSLWSKIGSSIGSAVFDVIWAEKIPKLLRQYLPENATDKDVKGFFDSVRTIRTKYTFDDPMRQGAIEAYRRTLYYCLVHALALAFVPLIAALFQTNS
;
A
#
# COMPACT_ATOMS: atom_id res chain seq x y z
N MET A 1 -23.03 -16.11 -20.06
CA MET A 1 -23.02 -14.67 -19.73
C MET A 1 -24.40 -14.11 -19.38
N VAL A 2 -25.51 -14.56 -20.00
CA VAL A 2 -26.87 -14.14 -19.63
C VAL A 2 -27.28 -14.57 -18.22
N VAL A 3 -26.85 -15.75 -17.79
CA VAL A 3 -27.14 -16.31 -16.45
C VAL A 3 -26.57 -15.43 -15.33
N GLY A 4 -25.42 -14.79 -15.53
CA GLY A 4 -24.79 -13.90 -14.54
C GLY A 4 -25.57 -12.61 -14.32
N GLY A 5 -26.09 -11.99 -15.39
CA GLY A 5 -26.92 -10.78 -15.29
C GLY A 5 -28.27 -11.04 -14.64
N VAL A 6 -28.88 -12.21 -14.90
CA VAL A 6 -30.15 -12.61 -14.26
C VAL A 6 -29.94 -12.91 -12.78
N LEU A 7 -28.85 -13.61 -12.42
CA LEU A 7 -28.52 -13.91 -11.02
C LEU A 7 -28.19 -12.66 -10.20
N LEU A 8 -27.53 -11.65 -10.79
CA LEU A 8 -27.26 -10.37 -10.12
C LEU A 8 -28.56 -9.61 -9.79
N ASN A 9 -29.48 -9.52 -10.75
CA ASN A 9 -30.78 -8.89 -10.52
C ASN A 9 -31.60 -9.65 -9.48
N ALA A 10 -31.60 -10.99 -9.52
CA ALA A 10 -32.25 -11.83 -8.52
C ALA A 10 -31.61 -11.65 -7.13
N TYR A 11 -30.28 -11.55 -7.04
CA TYR A 11 -29.54 -11.35 -5.80
C TYR A 11 -29.85 -9.99 -5.16
N VAL A 12 -29.87 -8.92 -5.96
CA VAL A 12 -30.23 -7.56 -5.50
C VAL A 12 -31.66 -7.53 -4.97
N VAL A 13 -32.61 -8.18 -5.66
CA VAL A 13 -34.01 -8.28 -5.20
C VAL A 13 -34.12 -9.13 -3.93
N TYR A 14 -33.36 -10.22 -3.84
CA TYR A 14 -33.33 -11.09 -2.66
C TYR A 14 -32.76 -10.38 -1.42
N GLU A 15 -31.65 -9.66 -1.57
CA GLU A 15 -31.05 -8.86 -0.49
C GLU A 15 -31.98 -7.74 0.02
N MET A 16 -32.76 -7.11 -0.88
CA MET A 16 -33.65 -6.01 -0.49
C MET A 16 -34.93 -6.46 0.20
N ARG A 17 -35.47 -7.64 -0.14
CA ARG A 17 -36.79 -8.10 0.32
C ARG A 17 -36.77 -9.23 1.34
N TRP A 18 -35.79 -10.13 1.29
CA TRP A 18 -35.86 -11.40 2.03
C TRP A 18 -34.70 -11.68 3.00
N ALA A 19 -33.56 -11.00 2.86
CA ALA A 19 -32.43 -11.23 3.75
C ALA A 19 -32.66 -10.67 5.17
N GLN A 20 -32.67 -11.55 6.19
CA GLN A 20 -32.79 -11.15 7.61
C GLN A 20 -31.52 -10.44 8.15
N VAL A 21 -30.35 -10.72 7.55
CA VAL A 21 -29.10 -9.98 7.78
C VAL A 21 -28.59 -9.53 6.41
N PRO A 22 -28.88 -8.28 5.98
CA PRO A 22 -28.46 -7.81 4.68
C PRO A 22 -26.93 -7.63 4.64
N SER A 23 -26.28 -8.29 3.68
CA SER A 23 -24.84 -8.17 3.43
C SER A 23 -24.47 -6.74 2.99
N ALA A 24 -25.39 -6.02 2.34
CA ALA A 24 -25.30 -4.59 2.08
C ALA A 24 -26.35 -3.78 2.89
N PRO A 25 -26.05 -3.32 4.11
CA PRO A 25 -26.99 -2.52 4.89
C PRO A 25 -27.26 -1.18 4.20
N ARG A 26 -28.51 -0.67 4.25
CA ARG A 26 -28.94 0.55 3.52
C ARG A 26 -28.04 1.78 3.73
N ARG A 27 -27.40 1.90 4.90
CA ARG A 27 -26.38 2.92 5.21
C ARG A 27 -25.16 2.91 4.29
N LEU A 28 -24.78 1.75 3.78
CA LEU A 28 -23.64 1.56 2.87
C LEU A 28 -24.03 1.98 1.45
N ILE A 29 -25.22 1.57 0.99
CA ILE A 29 -25.73 1.88 -0.36
C ILE A 29 -26.14 3.35 -0.50
N MET A 30 -26.56 4.03 0.56
CA MET A 30 -26.86 5.47 0.54
C MET A 30 -25.61 6.36 0.59
N ASN A 31 -24.42 5.80 0.86
CA ASN A 31 -23.18 6.57 0.86
C ASN A 31 -22.71 6.81 -0.58
N LYS A 32 -22.77 8.08 -1.03
CA LYS A 32 -22.36 8.49 -2.38
C LYS A 32 -20.93 8.03 -2.71
N THR A 33 -19.99 8.12 -1.78
CA THR A 33 -18.60 7.71 -2.02
C THR A 33 -18.49 6.22 -2.32
N PHE A 34 -19.27 5.38 -1.62
CA PHE A 34 -19.28 3.95 -1.84
C PHE A 34 -19.89 3.57 -3.18
N VAL A 35 -21.00 4.21 -3.56
CA VAL A 35 -21.65 3.98 -4.86
C VAL A 35 -20.75 4.41 -6.02
N MET A 36 -20.08 5.57 -5.91
CA MET A 36 -19.14 6.04 -6.95
C MET A 36 -17.94 5.10 -7.10
N ALA A 37 -17.41 4.57 -6.00
CA ALA A 37 -16.33 3.58 -6.04
C ALA A 37 -16.75 2.30 -6.79
N ILE A 38 -17.97 1.80 -6.55
CA ILE A 38 -18.51 0.64 -7.28
C ILE A 38 -18.63 0.92 -8.78
N ILE A 39 -19.12 2.09 -9.16
CA ILE A 39 -19.28 2.46 -10.58
C ILE A 39 -17.92 2.52 -11.26
N ILE A 40 -16.94 3.21 -10.66
CA ILE A 40 -15.58 3.31 -11.21
C ILE A 40 -14.99 1.91 -11.40
N GLU A 41 -15.02 1.08 -10.37
CA GLU A 41 -14.44 -0.26 -10.42
C GLU A 41 -15.12 -1.16 -11.45
N SER A 42 -16.46 -1.11 -11.52
CA SER A 42 -17.24 -1.93 -12.45
C SER A 42 -16.96 -1.57 -13.91
N PHE A 43 -16.94 -0.28 -14.24
CA PHE A 43 -16.67 0.19 -15.60
C PHE A 43 -15.20 -0.02 -15.98
N TYR A 44 -14.27 0.18 -15.04
CA TYR A 44 -12.86 -0.10 -15.24
C TYR A 44 -12.61 -1.59 -15.54
N MET A 45 -13.15 -2.50 -14.73
CA MET A 45 -13.08 -3.94 -14.96
C MET A 45 -13.74 -4.36 -16.27
N LEU A 46 -14.89 -3.77 -16.62
CA LEU A 46 -15.59 -4.06 -17.87
C LEU A 46 -14.76 -3.67 -19.09
N ALA A 47 -14.25 -2.43 -19.13
CA ALA A 47 -13.38 -1.97 -20.22
C ALA A 47 -12.09 -2.79 -20.30
N GLY A 48 -11.48 -3.10 -19.15
CA GLY A 48 -10.27 -3.91 -19.05
C GLY A 48 -10.44 -5.32 -19.61
N ASN A 49 -11.52 -6.01 -19.25
CA ASN A 49 -11.78 -7.38 -19.73
C ASN A 49 -12.10 -7.42 -21.23
N ILE A 50 -12.80 -6.41 -21.77
CA ILE A 50 -13.06 -6.31 -23.22
C ILE A 50 -11.74 -6.27 -24.00
N ARG A 51 -10.76 -5.48 -23.54
CA ARG A 51 -9.42 -5.45 -24.14
C ARG A 51 -8.68 -6.78 -23.91
N GLY A 52 -8.66 -7.28 -22.67
CA GLY A 52 -7.82 -8.40 -22.26
C GLY A 52 -8.16 -9.74 -22.93
N LEU A 53 -9.45 -10.01 -23.18
CA LEU A 53 -9.94 -11.31 -23.66
C LEU A 53 -9.39 -11.73 -25.03
N TYR A 54 -9.24 -10.78 -25.96
CA TYR A 54 -8.80 -11.09 -27.33
C TYR A 54 -7.42 -10.56 -27.67
N TRP A 55 -6.85 -9.69 -26.84
CA TRP A 55 -5.53 -9.10 -27.11
C TRP A 55 -4.43 -10.14 -27.22
N SER A 56 -4.40 -11.10 -26.28
CA SER A 56 -3.35 -12.13 -26.26
C SER A 56 -3.43 -13.06 -27.48
N SER A 57 -4.64 -13.47 -27.86
CA SER A 57 -4.88 -14.31 -29.05
C SER A 57 -4.62 -13.56 -30.35
N TYR A 58 -4.93 -12.27 -30.43
CA TYR A 58 -4.61 -11.44 -31.59
C TYR A 58 -3.10 -11.31 -31.79
N VAL A 59 -2.35 -11.03 -30.72
CA VAL A 59 -0.89 -10.89 -30.79
C VAL A 59 -0.21 -12.21 -31.20
N TYR A 60 -0.76 -13.36 -30.78
CA TYR A 60 -0.26 -14.68 -31.19
C TYR A 60 -0.34 -14.90 -32.71
N ILE A 61 -1.40 -14.40 -33.36
CA ILE A 61 -1.62 -14.57 -34.81
C ILE A 61 -0.93 -13.46 -35.62
N ALA A 62 -0.89 -12.23 -35.09
CA ALA A 62 -0.38 -11.07 -35.79
C ALA A 62 1.16 -10.99 -35.86
N LYS A 63 1.88 -11.76 -35.02
CA LYS A 63 3.35 -11.76 -34.97
C LYS A 63 3.90 -13.17 -35.21
N PRO A 64 4.98 -13.33 -36.01
CA PRO A 64 5.64 -14.62 -36.21
C PRO A 64 6.55 -14.96 -35.03
N TRP A 65 6.01 -14.93 -33.81
CA TRP A 65 6.73 -15.21 -32.57
C TRP A 65 6.62 -16.69 -32.20
N SER A 66 7.68 -17.24 -31.62
CA SER A 66 7.65 -18.56 -30.98
C SER A 66 6.74 -18.54 -29.75
N SER A 67 6.24 -19.71 -29.34
CA SER A 67 5.38 -19.82 -28.14
C SER A 67 6.07 -19.29 -26.88
N GLN A 68 7.41 -19.35 -26.79
CA GLN A 68 8.18 -18.78 -25.70
C GLN A 68 8.14 -17.24 -25.70
N GLU A 69 8.37 -16.60 -26.84
CA GLU A 69 8.31 -15.13 -26.98
C GLU A 69 6.92 -14.57 -26.66
N TRP A 70 5.86 -15.31 -27.00
CA TRP A 70 4.49 -14.95 -26.64
C TRP A 70 4.22 -15.04 -25.13
N VAL A 71 4.78 -16.05 -24.44
CA VAL A 71 4.70 -16.14 -22.96
C VAL A 71 5.46 -14.98 -22.33
N TYR A 72 6.66 -14.64 -22.82
CA TYR A 72 7.41 -13.47 -22.35
C TYR A 72 6.61 -12.18 -22.51
N TYR A 73 5.96 -11.97 -23.65
CA TYR A 73 5.13 -10.78 -23.88
C TYR A 73 3.98 -10.65 -22.86
N ASN A 74 3.26 -11.74 -22.57
CA ASN A 74 2.16 -11.72 -21.60
C ASN A 74 2.64 -11.42 -20.17
N ASN A 75 3.79 -11.98 -19.79
CA ASN A 75 4.35 -11.80 -18.45
C ASN A 75 5.15 -10.48 -18.31
N THR A 76 5.47 -9.79 -19.41
CA THR A 76 6.22 -8.53 -19.40
C THR A 76 5.50 -7.46 -18.58
N LEU A 77 4.17 -7.40 -18.66
CA LEU A 77 3.38 -6.41 -17.93
C LEU A 77 3.47 -6.64 -16.41
N THR A 78 3.43 -7.88 -15.96
CA THR A 78 3.57 -8.24 -14.54
C THR A 78 4.95 -7.86 -14.00
N LEU A 79 6.01 -8.19 -14.74
CA LEU A 79 7.38 -7.86 -14.36
C LEU A 79 7.60 -6.35 -14.33
N ALA A 80 7.11 -5.64 -15.35
CA ALA A 80 7.19 -4.19 -15.42
C ALA A 80 6.48 -3.52 -14.22
N LEU A 81 5.27 -3.98 -13.86
CA LEU A 81 4.53 -3.44 -12.71
C LEU A 81 5.24 -3.70 -11.38
N CYS A 82 5.79 -4.90 -11.17
CA CYS A 82 6.56 -5.22 -9.96
C CYS A 82 7.81 -4.34 -9.83
N ILE A 83 8.61 -4.28 -10.90
CA ILE A 83 9.90 -3.57 -10.89
C ILE A 83 9.67 -2.06 -10.78
N VAL A 84 8.83 -1.48 -11.65
CA VAL A 84 8.54 -0.04 -11.64
C VAL A 84 7.87 0.37 -10.33
N GLY A 85 6.93 -0.43 -9.81
CA GLY A 85 6.28 -0.15 -8.53
C GLY A 85 7.28 -0.09 -7.37
N LEU A 86 8.23 -1.02 -7.31
CA LEU A 86 9.28 -1.03 -6.29
C LEU A 86 10.24 0.16 -6.44
N PHE A 87 10.64 0.51 -7.67
CA PHE A 87 11.48 1.70 -7.90
C PHE A 87 10.79 2.99 -7.50
N VAL A 88 9.53 3.18 -7.89
CA VAL A 88 8.72 4.36 -7.50
C VAL A 88 8.62 4.46 -5.98
N LYS A 89 8.44 3.32 -5.29
CA LYS A 89 8.41 3.26 -3.83
C LYS A 89 9.74 3.69 -3.20
N ILE A 90 10.87 3.21 -3.71
CA ILE A 90 12.21 3.57 -3.23
C ILE A 90 12.49 5.06 -3.45
N ILE A 91 12.13 5.60 -4.62
CA ILE A 91 12.26 7.04 -4.92
C ILE A 91 11.41 7.86 -3.96
N GLY A 92 10.15 7.45 -3.72
CA GLY A 92 9.27 8.10 -2.75
C GLY A 92 9.90 8.16 -1.35
N MET A 93 10.42 7.04 -0.85
CA MET A 93 11.13 6.98 0.44
C MET A 93 12.39 7.86 0.44
N GLY A 94 13.12 7.92 -0.67
CA GLY A 94 14.30 8.77 -0.83
C GLY A 94 14.01 10.27 -0.76
N ILE A 95 12.90 10.73 -1.34
CA ILE A 95 12.49 12.16 -1.32
C ILE A 95 12.19 12.66 0.11
N MET A 96 11.76 11.75 0.99
CA MET A 96 11.49 12.08 2.39
C MET A 96 12.77 12.21 3.24
N LEU A 97 13.90 11.69 2.75
CA LEU A 97 15.20 11.75 3.42
C LEU A 97 15.94 13.03 3.01
N ASP A 98 15.99 14.01 3.92
CA ASP A 98 16.77 15.23 3.75
C ASP A 98 17.92 15.24 4.77
N GLY A 99 19.04 14.61 4.39
CA GLY A 99 20.17 14.36 5.28
C GLY A 99 19.77 13.48 6.48
N PRO A 100 20.16 13.81 7.73
CA PRO A 100 19.78 13.05 8.93
C PRO A 100 18.38 13.42 9.50
N ARG A 101 17.49 14.00 8.69
CA ARG A 101 16.18 14.54 9.12
C ARG A 101 15.07 14.20 8.11
N ALA A 102 13.83 14.05 8.59
CA ALA A 102 12.66 13.99 7.73
C ALA A 102 12.28 15.41 7.23
N THR A 103 11.92 15.56 5.95
CA THR A 103 11.57 16.86 5.36
C THR A 103 10.33 17.53 6.01
N ILE A 104 10.34 18.87 6.18
CA ILE A 104 9.18 19.64 6.70
C ILE A 104 8.32 20.22 5.57
N SER A 105 8.90 20.45 4.39
CA SER A 105 8.18 21.07 3.27
C SER A 105 6.98 20.23 2.85
N THR A 106 5.83 20.87 2.70
CA THR A 106 4.55 20.22 2.40
C THR A 106 4.58 19.48 1.06
N ALA A 107 5.25 20.06 0.06
CA ALA A 107 5.31 19.50 -1.29
C ALA A 107 5.97 18.10 -1.35
N PRO A 108 7.19 17.88 -0.82
CA PRO A 108 7.80 16.56 -0.79
C PRO A 108 7.07 15.57 0.13
N MET A 109 6.39 16.04 1.19
CA MET A 109 5.59 15.15 2.05
C MET A 109 4.37 14.57 1.32
N VAL A 110 3.65 15.41 0.57
CA VAL A 110 2.53 14.98 -0.28
C VAL A 110 3.03 14.09 -1.42
N LEU A 111 4.15 14.45 -2.06
CA LEU A 111 4.74 13.66 -3.12
C LEU A 111 5.17 12.26 -2.63
N TYR A 112 5.76 12.17 -1.44
CA TYR A 112 6.09 10.90 -0.79
C TYR A 112 4.86 9.99 -0.65
N LEU A 113 3.75 10.50 -0.08
CA LEU A 113 2.50 9.75 0.10
C LEU A 113 1.96 9.22 -1.23
N ILE A 114 1.92 10.06 -2.26
CA ILE A 114 1.45 9.64 -3.58
C ILE A 114 2.34 8.55 -4.17
N LEU A 115 3.66 8.70 -4.08
CA LEU A 115 4.60 7.74 -4.67
C LEU A 115 4.63 6.40 -3.93
N ILE A 116 4.58 6.40 -2.58
CA ILE A 116 4.60 5.15 -1.81
C ILE A 116 3.32 4.33 -2.00
N ASP A 117 2.15 4.99 -2.05
CA ASP A 117 0.87 4.33 -2.28
C ASP A 117 0.75 3.83 -3.73
N CYS A 118 1.20 4.64 -4.69
CA CYS A 118 1.23 4.26 -6.10
C CYS A 118 2.16 3.06 -6.34
N GLY A 119 3.40 3.11 -5.83
CA GLY A 119 4.36 2.01 -5.92
C GLY A 119 3.88 0.75 -5.18
N GLY A 120 3.24 0.92 -4.03
CA GLY A 120 2.63 -0.16 -3.25
C GLY A 120 1.49 -0.85 -4.01
N ALA A 121 0.59 -0.08 -4.61
CA ALA A 121 -0.51 -0.63 -5.42
C ALA A 121 0.02 -1.44 -6.61
N PHE A 122 0.99 -0.93 -7.34
CA PHE A 122 1.58 -1.64 -8.47
C PHE A 122 2.30 -2.93 -8.05
N SER A 123 3.04 -2.91 -6.94
CA SER A 123 3.73 -4.11 -6.43
C SER A 123 2.74 -5.19 -5.97
N VAL A 124 1.63 -4.81 -5.31
CA VAL A 124 0.61 -5.77 -4.88
C VAL A 124 -0.14 -6.38 -6.06
N VAL A 125 -0.49 -5.58 -7.06
CA VAL A 125 -1.15 -6.07 -8.28
C VAL A 125 -0.23 -7.00 -9.05
N GLY A 126 1.04 -6.62 -9.24
CA GLY A 126 2.04 -7.46 -9.90
C GLY A 126 2.28 -8.78 -9.17
N SER A 127 2.41 -8.75 -7.83
CA SER A 127 2.57 -9.97 -7.02
C SER A 127 1.36 -10.89 -7.10
N ARG A 128 0.14 -10.35 -7.13
CA ARG A 128 -1.08 -11.13 -7.34
C ARG A 128 -1.12 -11.75 -8.72
N ALA A 129 -0.88 -10.96 -9.77
CA ALA A 129 -0.87 -11.46 -11.15
C ALA A 129 0.19 -12.56 -11.34
N ALA A 130 1.40 -12.37 -10.81
CA ALA A 130 2.45 -13.38 -10.86
C ALA A 130 2.06 -14.66 -10.10
N SER A 131 1.46 -14.53 -8.91
CA SER A 131 1.03 -15.71 -8.14
C SER A 131 -0.05 -16.51 -8.87
N GLN A 132 -0.92 -15.85 -9.65
CA GLN A 132 -1.99 -16.49 -10.40
C GLN A 132 -1.47 -17.24 -11.63
N THR A 133 -0.40 -16.75 -12.27
CA THR A 133 0.19 -17.41 -13.43
C THR A 133 1.12 -18.56 -13.05
N SER A 134 1.67 -18.57 -11.83
CA SER A 134 2.54 -19.65 -11.34
C SER A 134 1.79 -20.91 -10.89
N VAL A 135 0.47 -20.87 -10.74
CA VAL A 135 -0.33 -22.00 -10.26
C VAL A 135 -1.39 -22.44 -11.26
N PRO A 136 -1.76 -23.74 -11.29
CA PRO A 136 -2.90 -24.20 -12.07
C PRO A 136 -4.19 -23.45 -11.68
N HIS A 137 -5.11 -23.26 -12.64
CA HIS A 137 -6.38 -22.54 -12.40
C HIS A 137 -7.20 -23.06 -11.21
N GLN A 138 -7.04 -24.33 -10.85
CA GLN A 138 -7.71 -24.95 -9.70
C GLN A 138 -7.18 -24.43 -8.35
N ASP A 139 -5.90 -24.04 -8.29
CA ASP A 139 -5.20 -23.66 -7.06
C ASP A 139 -5.07 -22.14 -6.89
N VAL A 140 -5.55 -21.34 -7.85
CA VAL A 140 -5.47 -19.87 -7.85
C VAL A 140 -6.07 -19.27 -6.58
N ALA A 141 -7.20 -19.78 -6.11
CA ALA A 141 -7.84 -19.29 -4.89
C ALA A 141 -6.96 -19.52 -3.65
N LEU A 142 -6.31 -20.69 -3.58
CA LEU A 142 -5.40 -21.05 -2.49
C LEU A 142 -4.13 -20.19 -2.52
N ALA A 143 -3.56 -19.95 -3.70
CA ALA A 143 -2.40 -19.06 -3.88
C ALA A 143 -2.69 -17.62 -3.41
N ILE A 144 -3.85 -17.06 -3.76
CA ILE A 144 -4.26 -15.71 -3.33
C ILE A 144 -4.47 -15.65 -1.81
N ALA A 145 -5.07 -16.69 -1.23
CA ALA A 145 -5.29 -16.79 0.21
C ALA A 145 -3.95 -16.83 0.97
N LEU A 146 -2.99 -17.64 0.51
CA LEU A 146 -1.64 -17.71 1.07
C LEU A 146 -0.89 -16.38 0.93
N LEU A 147 -0.93 -15.73 -0.23
CA LEU A 147 -0.31 -14.41 -0.43
C LEU A 147 -0.88 -13.37 0.54
N SER A 148 -2.19 -13.38 0.75
CA SER A 148 -2.86 -12.47 1.69
C SER A 148 -2.47 -12.77 3.14
N LEU A 149 -2.32 -14.04 3.49
CA LEU A 149 -1.84 -14.47 4.81
C LEU A 149 -0.42 -13.95 5.07
N TRP A 150 0.51 -14.20 4.15
CA TRP A 150 1.89 -13.71 4.25
C TRP A 150 1.98 -12.18 4.31
N SER A 151 1.12 -11.48 3.55
CA SER A 151 1.04 -10.02 3.62
C SER A 151 0.62 -9.52 5.02
N LYS A 152 -0.35 -10.19 5.66
CA LYS A 152 -0.77 -9.86 7.03
C LYS A 152 0.34 -10.13 8.05
N ILE A 153 1.05 -11.25 7.91
CA ILE A 153 2.19 -11.58 8.76
C ILE A 153 3.29 -10.51 8.63
N GLY A 154 3.65 -10.14 7.39
CA GLY A 154 4.63 -9.09 7.14
C GLY A 154 4.24 -7.74 7.75
N SER A 155 2.96 -7.35 7.66
CA SER A 155 2.44 -6.14 8.28
C SER A 155 2.50 -6.20 9.82
N SER A 156 2.21 -7.37 10.41
CA SER A 156 2.31 -7.56 11.87
C SER A 156 3.75 -7.48 12.37
N ILE A 157 4.71 -8.04 11.63
CA ILE A 157 6.14 -7.96 12.00
C ILE A 157 6.63 -6.51 11.85
N GLY A 158 6.28 -5.83 10.76
CA GLY A 158 6.69 -4.46 10.51
C GLY A 158 6.20 -3.47 11.57
N SER A 159 4.95 -3.63 12.04
CA SER A 159 4.41 -2.81 13.14
C SER A 159 5.13 -3.08 14.47
N ALA A 160 5.39 -4.35 14.81
CA ALA A 160 6.13 -4.69 16.03
C ALA A 160 7.56 -4.10 16.03
N VAL A 161 8.28 -4.16 14.91
CA VAL A 161 9.62 -3.54 14.78
C VAL A 161 9.53 -2.02 14.92
N PHE A 162 8.53 -1.39 14.30
CA PHE A 162 8.28 0.05 14.45
C PHE A 162 8.05 0.42 15.92
N ASP A 163 7.19 -0.32 16.63
CA ASP A 163 6.85 -0.04 18.03
C ASP A 163 8.09 -0.11 18.93
N VAL A 164 8.98 -1.09 18.72
CA VAL A 164 10.24 -1.20 19.47
C VAL A 164 11.18 -0.03 19.19
N ILE A 165 11.39 0.32 17.92
CA ILE A 165 12.26 1.46 17.55
C ILE A 165 11.68 2.77 18.11
N TRP A 166 10.38 2.96 17.97
CA TRP A 166 9.68 4.15 18.45
C TRP A 166 9.80 4.29 19.97
N ALA A 167 9.51 3.22 20.72
CA ALA A 167 9.60 3.19 22.18
C ALA A 167 11.02 3.48 22.69
N GLU A 168 12.06 3.02 21.99
CA GLU A 168 13.44 3.24 22.41
C GLU A 168 13.97 4.64 22.04
N LYS A 169 13.64 5.13 20.84
CA LYS A 169 14.25 6.33 20.26
C LYS A 169 13.52 7.62 20.62
N ILE A 170 12.19 7.64 20.66
CA ILE A 170 11.42 8.86 20.92
C ILE A 170 11.75 9.47 22.28
N PRO A 171 11.75 8.73 23.41
CA PRO A 171 12.03 9.33 24.71
C PRO A 171 13.46 9.89 24.81
N LYS A 172 14.43 9.20 24.19
CA LYS A 172 15.84 9.64 24.15
C LYS A 172 15.99 10.95 23.37
N LEU A 173 15.37 11.04 22.20
CA LEU A 173 15.43 12.23 21.34
C LEU A 173 14.60 13.38 21.91
N LEU A 174 13.45 13.11 22.55
CA LEU A 174 12.67 14.14 23.23
C LEU A 174 13.47 14.79 24.36
N ARG A 175 14.20 14.02 25.18
CA ARG A 175 15.07 14.57 26.23
C ARG A 175 16.24 15.39 25.67
N GLN A 176 16.70 15.09 24.46
CA GLN A 176 17.81 15.79 23.83
C GLN A 176 17.40 17.12 23.16
N TYR A 177 16.18 17.18 22.60
CA TYR A 177 15.70 18.34 21.85
C TYR A 177 14.69 19.21 22.61
N LEU A 178 14.24 18.80 23.80
CA LEU A 178 13.47 19.67 24.68
C LEU A 178 14.38 20.71 25.37
N PRO A 179 13.90 21.95 25.56
CA PRO A 179 14.60 22.96 26.35
C PRO A 179 14.73 22.55 27.83
N GLU A 180 15.71 23.09 28.55
CA GLU A 180 16.03 22.76 29.97
C GLU A 180 14.83 22.91 30.94
N ASN A 181 13.80 23.68 30.55
CA ASN A 181 12.56 23.85 31.30
C ASN A 181 11.59 22.64 31.26
N ALA A 182 11.86 21.62 30.44
CA ALA A 182 10.92 20.52 30.25
C ALA A 182 11.12 19.40 31.29
N THR A 183 10.05 19.04 31.99
CA THR A 183 10.10 18.01 33.02
C THR A 183 9.92 16.62 32.41
N ASP A 184 10.45 15.56 33.05
CA ASP A 184 10.31 14.16 32.59
C ASP A 184 8.83 13.70 32.47
N LYS A 185 7.92 14.40 33.17
CA LYS A 185 6.45 14.25 33.03
C LYS A 185 5.93 14.71 31.67
N ASP A 186 6.52 15.76 31.10
CA ASP A 186 6.12 16.30 29.79
C ASP A 186 6.61 15.39 28.66
N VAL A 187 7.82 14.82 28.80
CA VAL A 187 8.36 13.80 27.88
C VAL A 187 7.43 12.59 27.82
N LYS A 188 6.98 12.10 28.98
CA LYS A 188 6.04 10.96 29.04
C LYS A 188 4.66 11.33 28.47
N GLY A 189 4.18 12.54 28.71
CA GLY A 189 2.93 13.05 28.13
C GLY A 189 2.97 13.23 26.60
N PHE A 190 4.14 13.58 26.05
CA PHE A 190 4.38 13.67 24.61
C PHE A 190 4.55 12.31 23.93
N PHE A 191 5.04 11.31 24.64
CA PHE A 191 5.06 9.93 24.18
C PHE A 191 3.65 9.32 24.14
N ASP A 192 2.87 9.50 25.20
CA ASP A 192 1.51 8.94 25.31
C ASP A 192 0.51 9.59 24.34
N SER A 193 0.67 10.89 24.07
CA SER A 193 -0.29 11.61 23.23
C SER A 193 0.35 12.77 22.47
N VAL A 194 0.54 12.53 21.17
CA VAL A 194 0.89 13.56 20.18
C VAL A 194 -0.12 14.71 20.18
N ARG A 195 -1.39 14.44 20.53
CA ARG A 195 -2.46 15.44 20.57
C ARG A 195 -2.17 16.52 21.62
N THR A 196 -1.54 16.15 22.73
CA THR A 196 -1.17 17.06 23.82
C THR A 196 -0.19 18.14 23.35
N ILE A 197 0.74 17.79 22.45
CA ILE A 197 1.68 18.72 21.82
C ILE A 197 0.91 19.79 21.02
N ARG A 198 -0.12 19.36 20.27
CA ARG A 198 -0.88 20.23 19.38
C ARG A 198 -1.87 21.14 20.11
N THR A 199 -2.42 20.69 21.23
CA THR A 199 -3.46 21.43 21.97
C THR A 199 -2.92 22.34 23.07
N LYS A 200 -1.74 22.03 23.64
CA LYS A 200 -1.17 22.82 24.74
C LYS A 200 -0.17 23.88 24.29
N TYR A 201 0.48 23.71 23.14
CA TYR A 201 1.57 24.57 22.69
C TYR A 201 1.29 25.15 21.29
N THR A 202 1.48 26.47 21.14
CA THR A 202 1.38 27.16 19.85
C THR A 202 2.51 26.71 18.92
N PHE A 203 2.35 26.92 17.61
CA PHE A 203 3.27 26.36 16.60
C PHE A 203 4.74 26.81 16.79
N ASP A 204 4.95 28.05 17.23
CA ASP A 204 6.27 28.65 17.45
C ASP A 204 6.85 28.40 18.84
N ASP A 205 6.14 27.69 19.72
CA ASP A 205 6.67 27.39 21.04
C ASP A 205 7.93 26.50 20.91
N PRO A 206 9.07 26.88 21.54
CA PRO A 206 10.29 26.07 21.53
C PRO A 206 10.05 24.63 21.98
N MET A 207 9.06 24.38 22.85
CA MET A 207 8.70 23.04 23.31
C MET A 207 8.07 22.20 22.18
N ARG A 208 7.30 22.83 21.30
CA ARG A 208 6.72 22.16 20.11
C ARG A 208 7.73 21.99 18.99
N GLN A 209 8.62 22.95 18.78
CA GLN A 209 9.69 22.82 17.79
C GLN A 209 10.71 21.73 18.16
N GLY A 210 11.08 21.63 19.44
CA GLY A 210 11.93 20.55 19.96
C GLY A 210 11.28 19.16 19.80
N ALA A 211 9.98 19.06 20.07
CA ALA A 211 9.23 17.83 19.82
C ALA A 211 9.15 17.48 18.32
N ILE A 212 8.90 18.45 17.43
CA ILE A 212 8.90 18.23 15.98
C ILE A 212 10.25 17.67 15.53
N GLU A 213 11.36 18.25 15.99
CA GLU A 213 12.70 17.79 15.62
C GLU A 213 13.00 16.36 16.13
N ALA A 214 12.60 16.03 17.36
CA ALA A 214 12.73 14.67 17.90
C ALA A 214 11.92 13.64 17.08
N TYR A 215 10.70 14.00 16.67
CA TYR A 215 9.85 13.16 15.83
C TYR A 215 10.45 12.99 14.43
N ARG A 216 10.98 14.06 13.82
CA ARG A 216 11.63 14.01 12.51
C ARG A 216 12.83 13.07 12.49
N ARG A 217 13.65 13.08 13.54
CA ARG A 217 14.81 12.17 13.65
C ARG A 217 14.41 10.73 13.92
N THR A 218 13.38 10.50 14.74
CA THR A 218 12.86 9.14 14.94
C THR A 218 12.32 8.57 13.63
N LEU A 219 11.53 9.36 12.89
CA LEU A 219 11.01 8.97 11.59
C LEU A 219 12.14 8.67 10.59
N TYR A 220 13.22 9.46 10.58
CA TYR A 220 14.40 9.15 9.76
C TYR A 220 14.94 7.74 10.03
N TYR A 221 15.12 7.35 11.30
CA TYR A 221 15.55 5.99 11.63
C TYR A 221 14.57 4.94 11.10
N CYS A 222 13.26 5.11 11.31
CA CYS A 222 12.27 4.16 10.80
C CYS A 222 12.31 4.05 9.26
N LEU A 223 12.44 5.18 8.56
CA LEU A 223 12.50 5.22 7.10
C LEU A 223 13.76 4.55 6.54
N VAL A 224 14.92 4.73 7.19
CA VAL A 224 16.16 4.06 6.76
C VAL A 224 16.04 2.54 6.90
N HIS A 225 15.48 2.04 8.00
CA HIS A 225 15.24 0.60 8.17
C HIS A 225 14.21 0.09 7.14
N ALA A 226 13.15 0.84 6.86
CA ALA A 226 12.16 0.50 5.85
C ALA A 226 12.76 0.48 4.43
N LEU A 227 13.64 1.44 4.11
CA LEU A 227 14.34 1.52 2.84
C LEU A 227 15.34 0.36 2.67
N ALA A 228 16.06 -0.01 3.72
CA ALA A 228 16.93 -1.19 3.71
C ALA A 228 16.13 -2.47 3.42
N LEU A 229 14.97 -2.65 4.07
CA LEU A 229 14.09 -3.79 3.82
C LEU A 229 13.47 -3.77 2.42
N ALA A 230 13.28 -2.59 1.80
CA ALA A 230 12.73 -2.46 0.45
C ALA A 230 13.66 -2.96 -0.66
N PHE A 231 14.95 -3.17 -0.39
CA PHE A 231 15.86 -3.80 -1.35
C PHE A 231 15.65 -5.32 -1.46
N VAL A 232 15.18 -5.98 -0.39
CA VAL A 232 14.88 -7.42 -0.41
C VAL A 232 13.83 -7.80 -1.47
N PRO A 233 12.65 -7.15 -1.55
CA PRO A 233 11.68 -7.45 -2.59
C PRO A 233 12.17 -7.02 -3.98
N LEU A 234 13.07 -6.04 -4.10
CA LEU A 234 13.66 -5.67 -5.38
C LEU A 234 14.56 -6.79 -5.92
N ILE A 235 15.38 -7.39 -5.05
CA ILE A 235 16.19 -8.56 -5.41
C ILE A 235 15.27 -9.74 -5.75
N ALA A 236 14.24 -10.00 -4.96
CA ALA A 236 13.29 -11.08 -5.23
C ALA A 236 12.55 -10.89 -6.57
N ALA A 237 12.20 -9.65 -6.93
CA ALA A 237 11.59 -9.33 -8.21
C ALA A 237 12.53 -9.57 -9.40
N LEU A 238 13.84 -9.39 -9.24
CA LEU A 238 14.83 -9.72 -10.27
C LEU A 238 14.98 -11.23 -10.51
N PHE A 239 14.71 -12.05 -9.49
CA PHE A 239 14.71 -13.51 -9.61
C PHE A 239 13.38 -14.08 -10.11
N GLN A 240 12.36 -13.23 -10.29
CA GLN A 240 11.08 -13.61 -10.85
C GLN A 240 11.20 -13.76 -12.37
N THR A 241 12.02 -14.70 -12.84
CA THR A 241 12.20 -14.97 -14.27
C THR A 241 11.19 -16.03 -14.70
N ASN A 242 10.43 -15.72 -15.75
CA ASN A 242 9.48 -16.65 -16.35
C ASN A 242 10.21 -17.91 -16.82
N SER A 243 10.02 -19.00 -16.10
CA SER A 243 10.24 -20.37 -16.58
C SER A 243 9.04 -20.84 -17.39
#